data_AF-A0A5C6NFG5-F1
#
_entry.id   AF-A0A5C6NFG5-F1
#
_cell.length_a   1.000
_cell.length_b   1.000
_cell.length_c   1.000
_cell.angle_alpha   90.00
_cell.angle_beta   90.00
_cell.angle_gamma   90.00
#
_symmetry.space_group_name_H-M   'P 1'
#
loop_
_entity.id
_entity.type
_entity.pdbx_description
1 polymer ?
#
loop_
_entity_poly.entity_id
_entity_poly.type
_entity_poly.pdbx_seq_one_letter_code
_entity_poly.pdbx_strand_id
1 'polypeptide(L)'
;MASLHWLPVKFRIIFKTLLLTYKVLRGLPPSYLEELVIPYQPNRPLRSQNAGLLVVPRVSRSRMGGRAFSYQAPLLWNQLPVQVREADSIATFKIRLKTYLFEKAYCY
;
A
#
# COMPACT_ATOMS: atom_id res chain seq x y z
N MET A 1 11.34 17.20 14.99
CA MET A 1 10.62 15.92 14.75
C MET A 1 11.49 14.89 14.03
N ALA A 2 12.23 15.27 12.97
CA ALA A 2 13.17 14.36 12.30
C ALA A 2 14.23 13.77 13.26
N SER A 3 14.73 14.57 14.20
CA SER A 3 15.69 14.15 15.24
C SER A 3 15.17 13.04 16.18
N LEU A 4 13.85 12.89 16.31
CA LEU A 4 13.23 11.83 17.13
C LEU A 4 12.93 10.55 16.31
N HIS A 5 13.20 10.56 15.00
CA HIS A 5 12.90 9.46 14.08
C HIS A 5 11.39 9.06 14.08
N TRP A 6 10.50 9.98 14.42
CA TRP A 6 9.06 9.73 14.48
C TRP A 6 8.40 10.02 13.14
N LEU A 7 7.60 9.08 12.61
CA LEU A 7 6.72 9.36 11.48
C LEU A 7 5.58 10.30 11.91
N PRO A 8 5.25 11.36 11.15
CA PRO A 8 4.06 12.17 11.40
C PRO A 8 2.78 11.33 11.36
N VAL A 9 1.72 11.78 12.04
CA VAL A 9 0.46 11.03 12.17
C VAL A 9 -0.11 10.58 10.82
N LYS A 10 -0.12 11.47 9.82
CA LYS A 10 -0.54 11.15 8.45
C LYS A 10 0.20 9.94 7.86
N PHE A 11 1.52 9.90 8.00
CA PHE A 11 2.34 8.81 7.49
C PHE A 11 2.21 7.52 8.33
N ARG A 12 1.90 7.62 9.63
CA ARG A 12 1.57 6.44 10.45
C ARG A 12 0.27 5.77 10.00
N ILE A 13 -0.74 6.56 9.60
CA ILE A 13 -1.98 6.02 9.03
C ILE A 13 -1.66 5.28 7.72
N ILE A 14 -0.91 5.91 6.81
CA ILE A 14 -0.46 5.30 5.55
C ILE A 14 0.32 4.00 5.82
N PHE A 15 1.24 4.01 6.79
CA PHE A 15 2.01 2.82 7.18
C PHE A 15 1.10 1.67 7.60
N LYS A 16 0.10 1.92 8.46
CA LYS A 16 -0.83 0.88 8.92
C LYS A 16 -1.72 0.36 7.80
N THR A 17 -2.21 1.24 6.92
CA THR A 17 -2.99 0.85 5.74
C THR A 17 -2.19 -0.08 4.84
N LEU A 18 -0.96 0.31 4.48
CA LEU A 18 -0.10 -0.48 3.60
C LEU A 18 0.38 -1.79 4.25
N LEU A 19 0.65 -1.79 5.55
CA LEU A 19 0.96 -3.02 6.29
C LEU A 19 -0.21 -4.00 6.28
N LEU A 20 -1.44 -3.50 6.42
CA LEU A 20 -2.63 -4.33 6.29
C LEU A 20 -2.77 -4.87 4.87
N THR A 21 -2.59 -4.04 3.85
CA THR A 21 -2.60 -4.46 2.43
C THR A 21 -1.58 -5.57 2.16
N TYR A 22 -0.34 -5.43 2.63
CA TYR A 22 0.69 -6.47 2.50
C TYR A 22 0.24 -7.80 3.09
N LYS A 23 -0.35 -7.77 4.29
CA LYS A 23 -0.86 -8.98 4.95
C LYS A 23 -2.01 -9.63 4.16
N VAL A 24 -2.94 -8.82 3.67
CA VAL A 24 -4.05 -9.26 2.80
C VAL A 24 -3.52 -9.99 1.57
N LEU A 25 -2.52 -9.43 0.88
CA LEU A 25 -1.93 -10.06 -0.30
C LEU A 25 -1.17 -11.36 -0.02
N ARG A 26 -0.86 -11.65 1.25
CA ARG A 26 -0.18 -12.89 1.68
C ARG A 26 -1.13 -13.91 2.30
N GLY A 27 -2.45 -13.69 2.25
CA GLY A 27 -3.44 -14.65 2.76
C GLY A 27 -3.49 -14.80 4.28
N LEU A 28 -3.01 -13.78 5.02
CA LEU A 28 -2.96 -13.78 6.48
C LEU A 28 -4.22 -13.29 7.22
N PRO A 29 -5.07 -12.40 6.66
CA PRO A 29 -6.24 -11.87 7.35
C PRO A 29 -7.54 -12.62 7.00
N PRO A 30 -8.68 -12.25 7.61
CA PRO A 30 -9.97 -12.83 7.26
C PRO A 30 -10.34 -12.56 5.78
N SER A 31 -11.01 -13.53 5.15
CA SER A 31 -11.37 -13.54 3.73
C SER A 31 -12.07 -12.26 3.24
N TYR A 32 -12.92 -11.65 4.07
CA TYR A 32 -13.63 -10.42 3.69
C TYR A 32 -12.70 -9.25 3.34
N LEU A 33 -11.45 -9.22 3.82
CA LEU A 33 -10.49 -8.18 3.46
C LEU A 33 -9.79 -8.46 2.14
N GLU A 34 -9.63 -9.73 1.77
CA GLU A 34 -9.05 -10.14 0.48
C GLU A 34 -9.96 -9.74 -0.67
N GLU A 35 -11.28 -9.89 -0.50
CA GLU A 35 -12.28 -9.47 -1.48
C GLU A 35 -12.26 -7.96 -1.77
N LEU A 36 -11.73 -7.14 -0.85
CA LEU A 36 -11.62 -5.68 -1.02
C LEU A 36 -10.39 -5.25 -1.83
N VAL A 37 -9.43 -6.14 -2.08
CA VAL A 37 -8.16 -5.82 -2.72
C VAL A 37 -7.91 -6.77 -3.89
N ILE A 38 -8.10 -6.26 -5.11
CA ILE A 38 -8.06 -7.07 -6.33
C ILE A 38 -6.70 -6.92 -7.02
N PRO A 39 -5.96 -8.02 -7.26
CA PRO A 39 -4.74 -8.00 -8.06
C PRO A 39 -4.99 -7.48 -9.48
N TYR A 40 -4.09 -6.64 -9.99
CA TYR A 40 -4.18 -6.13 -11.35
C TYR A 40 -3.69 -7.20 -12.34
N GLN A 41 -4.61 -7.75 -13.15
CA GLN A 41 -4.30 -8.67 -14.23
C GLN A 41 -4.69 -8.03 -15.57
N PRO A 42 -3.72 -7.56 -16.38
CA PRO A 42 -4.02 -7.03 -17.70
C PRO A 42 -4.40 -8.14 -18.68
N ASN A 43 -5.33 -7.86 -19.61
CA ASN A 43 -5.75 -8.80 -20.67
C ASN A 43 -4.62 -9.17 -21.66
N ARG A 44 -3.53 -8.40 -21.68
CA ARG A 44 -2.36 -8.62 -22.55
C ARG A 44 -1.10 -8.58 -21.69
N PRO A 45 -0.06 -9.35 -22.03
CA PRO A 45 1.19 -9.30 -21.28
C PRO A 45 1.86 -7.94 -21.46
N LEU A 46 1.97 -7.20 -20.36
CA LEU A 46 2.59 -5.88 -20.30
C LEU A 46 3.79 -5.95 -19.36
N ARG A 47 4.77 -5.05 -19.54
CA ARG A 47 5.93 -4.93 -18.63
C ARG A 47 5.52 -4.68 -17.16
N SER A 48 4.34 -4.11 -16.93
CA SER A 48 3.77 -3.87 -15.59
C SER A 48 3.04 -5.07 -14.99
N GLN A 49 2.83 -6.16 -15.74
CA GLN A 49 2.07 -7.33 -15.29
C GLN A 49 2.68 -7.95 -14.03
N ASN A 50 4.02 -8.03 -13.96
CA ASN A 50 4.72 -8.60 -12.81
C ASN A 50 5.02 -7.60 -11.70
N ALA A 51 4.57 -6.35 -11.82
CA ALA A 51 4.91 -5.32 -10.85
C ALA A 51 4.11 -5.43 -9.54
N GLY A 52 3.22 -6.42 -9.38
CA GLY A 52 2.41 -6.58 -8.16
C GLY A 52 1.47 -5.39 -7.90
N LEU A 53 0.82 -4.87 -8.95
CA LEU A 53 -0.13 -3.76 -8.87
C LEU A 53 -1.52 -4.24 -8.46
N LEU A 54 -2.33 -3.32 -7.94
CA LEU A 54 -3.72 -3.56 -7.53
C LEU A 54 -4.70 -2.72 -8.38
N VAL A 55 -5.91 -3.22 -8.56
CA VAL A 55 -6.98 -2.47 -9.21
C VAL A 55 -7.46 -1.37 -8.26
N VAL A 56 -7.45 -0.12 -8.74
CA VAL A 56 -8.04 1.01 -8.01
C VAL A 56 -9.48 1.20 -8.49
N PRO A 57 -10.50 0.98 -7.64
CA PRO A 57 -11.89 1.13 -8.05
C PRO A 57 -12.22 2.60 -8.37
N ARG A 58 -13.12 2.82 -9.33
CA ARG A 58 -13.69 4.15 -9.58
C ARG A 58 -14.75 4.45 -8.53
N VAL A 59 -14.58 5.53 -7.78
CA VAL A 59 -15.52 5.99 -6.76
C VAL A 59 -16.21 7.27 -7.23
N SER A 60 -17.55 7.25 -7.36
CA SER A 60 -18.33 8.42 -7.80
C SER A 60 -18.59 9.43 -6.68
N ARG A 61 -18.48 9.02 -5.40
CA ARG A 61 -18.64 9.89 -4.22
C ARG A 61 -17.30 10.11 -3.51
N SER A 62 -16.58 11.17 -3.90
CA SER A 62 -15.18 11.41 -3.51
C SER A 62 -14.93 11.43 -2.00
N ARG A 63 -15.91 11.85 -1.18
CA ARG A 63 -15.71 12.08 0.26
C ARG A 63 -15.78 10.82 1.12
N MET A 64 -16.70 9.90 0.83
CA MET A 64 -16.86 8.64 1.59
C MET A 64 -16.12 7.49 0.91
N GLY A 65 -16.28 7.33 -0.41
CA GLY A 65 -15.63 6.25 -1.16
C GLY A 65 -14.12 6.39 -1.19
N GLY A 66 -13.61 7.63 -1.29
CA GLY A 66 -12.18 7.90 -1.32
C GLY A 66 -11.43 7.58 -0.01
N ARG A 67 -12.14 7.40 1.11
CA ARG A 67 -11.54 7.04 2.40
C ARG A 67 -11.67 5.55 2.72
N ALA A 68 -12.43 4.80 1.92
CA ALA A 68 -12.63 3.37 2.13
C ALA A 68 -11.31 2.61 1.91
N PHE A 69 -11.13 1.52 2.65
CA PHE A 69 -9.95 0.67 2.49
C PHE A 69 -9.83 0.13 1.06
N SER A 70 -10.94 -0.32 0.47
CA SER A 70 -11.01 -0.82 -0.92
C SER A 70 -10.53 0.17 -1.98
N TYR A 71 -10.51 1.48 -1.68
CA TYR A 71 -9.95 2.50 -2.57
C TYR A 71 -8.54 2.93 -2.14
N GLN A 72 -8.38 3.27 -0.86
CA GLN A 72 -7.15 3.89 -0.37
C GLN A 72 -5.98 2.89 -0.35
N ALA A 73 -6.24 1.60 -0.06
CA ALA A 73 -5.23 0.55 -0.07
C ALA A 73 -4.59 0.36 -1.46
N PRO A 74 -5.34 0.05 -2.53
CA PRO A 74 -4.74 -0.13 -3.85
C PRO A 74 -4.10 1.17 -4.38
N LEU A 75 -4.69 2.33 -4.09
CA LEU A 75 -4.12 3.62 -4.48
C LEU A 75 -2.74 3.86 -3.86
N LEU A 76 -2.61 3.70 -2.54
CA LEU A 76 -1.32 3.89 -1.85
C LEU A 76 -0.32 2.82 -2.23
N TRP A 77 -0.77 1.57 -2.38
CA TRP A 77 0.09 0.45 -2.75
C TRP A 77 0.75 0.67 -4.10
N ASN A 78 -0.01 1.11 -5.10
CA ASN A 78 0.51 1.35 -6.46
C ASN A 78 1.51 2.52 -6.53
N GLN A 79 1.54 3.41 -5.53
CA GLN A 79 2.52 4.49 -5.43
C GLN A 79 3.85 4.03 -4.80
N LEU A 80 3.92 2.80 -4.28
CA LEU A 80 5.13 2.29 -3.65
C LEU A 80 6.20 1.92 -4.71
N PRO A 81 7.48 2.20 -4.42
CA PRO A 81 8.59 1.64 -5.17
C PRO A 81 8.51 0.12 -5.22
N VAL A 82 8.95 -0.47 -6.33
CA VAL A 82 8.96 -1.93 -6.54
C VAL A 82 9.71 -2.66 -5.43
N GLN A 83 10.85 -2.12 -4.99
CA GLN A 83 11.68 -2.67 -3.92
C GLN A 83 10.94 -2.78 -2.57
N VAL A 84 9.97 -1.90 -2.30
CA VAL A 84 9.15 -1.98 -1.08
C VAL A 84 8.09 -3.07 -1.23
N ARG A 85 7.48 -3.19 -2.42
CA ARG A 85 6.41 -4.16 -2.70
C ARG A 85 6.91 -5.60 -2.78
N GLU A 86 8.10 -5.81 -3.36
CA GLU A 86 8.77 -7.11 -3.47
C GLU A 86 9.50 -7.52 -2.18
N ALA A 87 9.09 -7.00 -1.02
CA ALA A 87 9.63 -7.49 0.24
C ALA A 87 9.20 -8.94 0.48
N ASP A 88 10.14 -9.81 0.86
CA ASP A 88 9.90 -11.24 1.05
C ASP A 88 9.23 -11.57 2.40
N SER A 89 9.31 -10.66 3.37
CA SER A 89 8.76 -10.85 4.71
C SER A 89 8.10 -9.59 5.24
N ILE A 90 7.20 -9.77 6.23
CA ILE A 90 6.57 -8.65 6.94
C ILE A 90 7.64 -7.76 7.61
N ALA A 91 8.71 -8.37 8.14
CA ALA A 91 9.78 -7.64 8.81
C ALA A 91 10.52 -6.72 7.81
N THR A 92 10.93 -7.28 6.67
CA THR A 92 11.57 -6.54 5.59
C THR A 92 10.66 -5.45 5.04
N PHE A 93 9.38 -5.77 4.83
CA PHE A 93 8.38 -4.80 4.38
C PHE A 93 8.24 -3.62 5.34
N LYS A 94 8.13 -3.87 6.66
CA LYS A 94 8.02 -2.81 7.68
C LYS A 94 9.22 -1.89 7.68
N ILE A 95 10.44 -2.43 7.53
CA ILE A 95 11.67 -1.62 7.50
C ILE A 95 11.68 -0.74 6.24
N ARG A 96 11.57 -1.35 5.05
CA ARG A 96 11.59 -0.63 3.77
C ARG A 96 10.49 0.44 3.69
N LEU A 97 9.28 0.10 4.15
CA LEU A 97 8.16 1.04 4.17
C LEU A 97 8.40 2.20 5.14
N LYS A 98 8.95 1.94 6.33
CA LYS A 98 9.25 2.99 7.31
C LYS A 98 10.27 3.98 6.73
N THR A 99 11.33 3.47 6.10
CA THR A 99 12.37 4.28 5.43
C THR A 99 11.76 5.15 4.33
N TYR A 100 11.03 4.55 3.39
CA TYR A 100 10.37 5.26 2.29
C TYR A 100 9.42 6.37 2.78
N LEU A 101 8.59 6.09 3.79
CA LEU A 101 7.67 7.10 4.33
C LEU A 101 8.39 8.19 5.14
N PHE A 102 9.54 7.88 5.74
CA PHE A 102 10.34 8.87 6.47
C PHE A 102 11.01 9.84 5.51
N GLU A 103 11.62 9.35 4.44
CA GLU A 103 12.18 10.18 3.36
C GLU A 103 11.10 11.09 2.76
N LYS A 104 9.93 10.54 2.45
CA LYS A 104 8.79 11.32 1.92
C LYS A 104 8.24 12.36 2.90
N ALA A 105 8.48 12.21 4.20
CA ALA A 105 7.98 13.12 5.24
C ALA A 105 8.94 14.26 5.58
N TYR A 106 10.25 14.08 5.35
CA TYR A 106 11.29 14.98 5.87
C TYR A 106 12.38 15.36 4.87
N CYS A 107 12.55 14.62 3.78
CA CYS A 107 13.61 14.82 2.79
C CYS A 107 13.08 15.38 1.45
N TYR A 108 11.82 15.82 1.43
CA TYR A 108 11.14 16.48 0.31
C TYR A 108 10.59 17.82 0.75
#